data_AF-A0A803VPE0-F1
#
_entry.id   AF-A0A803VPE0-F1
#
_cell.length_a   1.000
_cell.length_b   1.000
_cell.length_c   1.000
_cell.angle_alpha   90.00
_cell.angle_beta   90.00
_cell.angle_gamma   90.00
#
_symmetry.space_group_name_H-M   'P 1'
#
loop_
_entity.id
_entity.type
_entity.pdbx_description
1 polymer ?
#
loop_
_entity_poly.entity_id
_entity_poly.type
_entity_poly.pdbx_seq_one_letter_code
_entity_poly.pdbx_strand_id
1 'polypeptide(L)'
;MPPNLTGYYRFVSQENMDNYLRALDINVVLRKLVCLLKPDKEIIHTGDHMIIRTITSLRDYVMDFDLGVQFEEDLGPVDGRKCQTTVSWEGDQLVCEQLGEKRNRGWRHWLEGDQLHLVRRGPVQLAKSQSQRVGGGGGHSVGAHGSEPALQFPSTFSQTSSPALRGQPPLHTNIRLQRLKVKLKS
;
A
#
# COMPACT_ATOMS: atom_id res chain seq x y z
N MET A 1 2.71 20.68 -8.81
CA MET A 1 3.54 20.55 -7.60
C MET A 1 2.82 19.56 -6.68
N PRO A 2 3.50 18.55 -6.12
CA PRO A 2 2.87 17.61 -5.21
C PRO A 2 2.29 18.31 -3.97
N PRO A 3 1.21 17.79 -3.37
CA PRO A 3 0.65 18.37 -2.16
C PRO A 3 1.60 18.23 -0.96
N ASN A 4 1.62 19.23 -0.09
CA ASN A 4 2.33 19.12 1.18
C ASN A 4 1.49 18.34 2.20
N LEU A 5 1.90 17.11 2.50
CA LEU A 5 1.25 16.24 3.48
C LEU A 5 1.68 16.49 4.92
N THR A 6 2.56 17.46 5.20
CA THR A 6 3.02 17.75 6.56
C THR A 6 1.85 18.04 7.50
N GLY A 7 1.84 17.41 8.67
CA GLY A 7 0.83 17.65 9.70
C GLY A 7 0.57 16.45 10.59
N TYR A 8 -0.27 16.68 11.60
CA TYR A 8 -0.81 15.66 12.47
C TYR A 8 -2.25 15.34 12.05
N TYR A 9 -2.57 14.07 11.92
CA TYR A 9 -3.86 13.58 11.45
C TYR A 9 -4.45 12.61 12.46
N ARG A 10 -5.62 12.93 12.98
CA ARG A 10 -6.35 12.08 13.92
C ARG A 10 -7.19 11.06 13.18
N PHE A 11 -7.17 9.81 13.63
CA PHE A 11 -7.98 8.73 13.08
C PHE A 11 -9.47 9.10 13.04
N VAL A 12 -10.14 8.80 11.92
CA VAL A 12 -11.60 8.96 11.76
C VAL A 12 -12.25 7.60 11.54
N SER A 13 -11.86 6.88 10.50
CA SER A 13 -12.54 5.65 10.09
C SER A 13 -11.60 4.66 9.41
N GLN A 14 -12.02 3.39 9.39
CA GLN A 14 -11.40 2.36 8.57
C GLN A 14 -12.43 1.36 8.04
N GLU A 15 -12.18 0.84 6.85
CA GLU A 15 -13.06 -0.08 6.14
C GLU A 15 -12.27 -1.31 5.67
N ASN A 16 -12.89 -2.50 5.77
CA ASN A 16 -12.37 -3.77 5.27
C ASN A 16 -11.00 -4.22 5.84
N MET A 17 -10.59 -3.67 7.00
CA MET A 17 -9.28 -3.94 7.59
C MET A 17 -9.06 -5.43 7.93
N ASP A 18 -10.04 -6.13 8.53
CA ASP A 18 -9.88 -7.55 8.89
C ASP A 18 -9.62 -8.45 7.66
N ASN A 19 -10.34 -8.21 6.57
CA ASN A 19 -10.18 -9.00 5.34
C ASN A 19 -8.83 -8.70 4.67
N TYR A 20 -8.39 -7.45 4.66
CA TYR A 20 -7.04 -7.08 4.20
C TYR A 20 -5.96 -7.79 5.02
N LEU A 21 -6.02 -7.72 6.35
CA LEU A 21 -5.05 -8.39 7.23
C LEU A 21 -5.10 -9.91 7.08
N ARG A 22 -6.28 -10.49 6.83
CA ARG A 22 -6.44 -11.92 6.54
C ARG A 22 -5.73 -12.31 5.25
N ALA A 23 -5.81 -11.49 4.20
CA ALA A 23 -5.10 -11.74 2.94
C ALA A 23 -3.57 -11.65 3.07
N LEU A 24 -3.07 -11.06 4.16
CA LEU A 24 -1.66 -11.06 4.56
C LEU A 24 -1.28 -12.25 5.47
N ASP A 25 -2.19 -13.20 5.67
CA ASP A 25 -2.05 -14.36 6.58
C ASP A 25 -1.81 -13.99 8.05
N ILE A 26 -2.27 -12.81 8.49
CA ILE A 26 -2.18 -12.42 9.88
C ILE A 26 -3.19 -13.22 10.70
N ASN A 27 -2.76 -13.78 11.84
CA ASN A 27 -3.62 -14.61 12.70
C ASN A 27 -4.80 -13.82 13.29
N VAL A 28 -5.92 -14.51 13.54
CA VAL A 28 -7.21 -13.89 13.91
C VAL A 28 -7.14 -13.01 15.17
N VAL A 29 -6.32 -13.38 16.16
CA VAL A 29 -6.19 -12.62 17.41
C VAL A 29 -5.53 -11.27 17.13
N LEU A 30 -4.42 -11.28 16.39
CA LEU A 30 -3.73 -10.05 16.01
C LEU A 30 -4.59 -9.17 15.10
N ARG A 31 -5.34 -9.75 14.15
CA ARG A 31 -6.25 -8.97 13.30
C ARG A 31 -7.32 -8.24 14.12
N LYS A 32 -7.94 -8.92 15.09
CA LYS A 32 -8.93 -8.28 15.98
C LYS A 32 -8.31 -7.14 16.76
N LEU A 33 -7.10 -7.32 17.29
CA LEU A 33 -6.38 -6.28 18.00
C LEU A 33 -6.11 -5.07 17.11
N VAL A 34 -5.57 -5.27 15.91
CA VAL A 34 -5.30 -4.19 14.94
C VAL A 34 -6.57 -3.47 14.52
N CYS A 35 -7.69 -4.18 14.35
CA CYS A 35 -8.97 -3.56 13.99
C CYS A 35 -9.56 -2.69 15.12
N LEU A 36 -9.11 -2.85 16.37
CA LEU A 36 -9.51 -1.98 17.49
C LEU A 36 -8.61 -0.74 17.62
N LEU A 37 -7.43 -0.75 16.99
CA LEU A 37 -6.54 0.41 17.00
C LEU A 37 -7.13 1.56 16.18
N LYS A 38 -6.88 2.77 16.66
CA LYS A 38 -7.25 4.04 16.02
C LYS A 38 -5.98 4.83 15.75
N PRO A 39 -5.20 4.45 14.71
CA PRO A 39 -3.89 5.03 14.49
C PRO A 39 -3.97 6.50 14.07
N ASP A 40 -3.37 7.39 14.86
CA ASP A 40 -3.08 8.75 14.43
C ASP A 40 -1.84 8.74 13.51
N LYS A 41 -1.64 9.79 12.71
CA LYS A 41 -0.50 9.93 11.82
C LYS A 41 0.19 11.27 12.02
N GLU A 42 1.52 11.24 12.08
CA GLU A 42 2.35 12.42 11.95
C GLU A 42 3.18 12.29 10.68
N ILE A 43 3.10 13.31 9.81
CA ILE A 43 3.84 13.35 8.56
C ILE A 43 4.72 14.59 8.55
N ILE A 44 5.99 14.40 8.20
CA ILE A 44 6.96 15.47 7.92
C ILE A 44 7.39 15.30 6.46
N HIS A 45 7.23 16.34 5.65
CA HIS A 45 7.59 16.33 4.22
C HIS A 45 8.53 17.51 3.93
N THR A 46 9.81 17.19 3.72
CA THR A 46 10.89 18.17 3.53
C THR A 46 11.60 17.92 2.22
N GLY A 47 11.20 18.65 1.16
CA GLY A 47 11.72 18.40 -0.18
C GLY A 47 11.37 16.99 -0.63
N ASP A 48 12.38 16.19 -0.99
CA ASP A 48 12.17 14.79 -1.40
C ASP A 48 12.23 13.80 -0.24
N HIS A 49 12.44 14.26 0.99
CA HIS A 49 12.53 13.42 2.17
C HIS A 49 11.20 13.42 2.95
N MET A 50 10.74 12.23 3.37
CA MET A 50 9.49 12.08 4.10
C MET A 50 9.63 11.15 5.30
N ILE A 51 9.05 11.58 6.42
CA ILE A 51 8.85 10.74 7.61
C ILE A 51 7.36 10.59 7.84
N ILE A 52 6.89 9.34 7.91
CA ILE A 52 5.50 8.99 8.24
C ILE A 52 5.52 8.15 9.51
N ARG A 53 5.02 8.72 10.61
CA ARG A 53 4.79 8.00 11.86
C ARG A 53 3.33 7.61 11.96
N THR A 54 3.06 6.32 12.07
CA THR A 54 1.75 5.77 12.43
C THR A 54 1.77 5.46 13.93
N ILE A 55 0.99 6.23 14.69
CA ILE A 55 1.04 6.26 16.15
C ILE A 55 -0.11 5.42 16.70
N THR A 56 0.18 4.45 17.56
CA THR A 56 -0.85 3.58 18.15
C THR A 56 -0.66 3.41 19.66
N SER A 57 -1.68 2.92 20.35
CA SER A 57 -1.59 2.62 21.79
C SER A 57 -0.68 1.44 22.15
N LEU A 58 -0.21 0.68 21.15
CA LEU A 58 0.61 -0.52 21.38
C LEU A 58 2.06 -0.31 20.95
N ARG A 59 2.24 0.11 19.71
CA ARG A 59 3.54 0.32 19.09
C ARG A 59 3.42 1.26 17.91
N ASP A 60 4.34 2.20 17.82
CA ASP A 60 4.42 3.09 16.67
C ASP A 60 5.17 2.41 15.53
N TYR A 61 4.78 2.76 14.31
CA TYR A 61 5.42 2.33 13.09
C TYR A 61 5.91 3.56 12.33
N VAL A 62 7.21 3.60 12.02
CA VAL A 62 7.85 4.77 11.41
C VAL A 62 8.44 4.36 10.07
N MET A 63 8.08 5.12 9.03
CA MET A 63 8.75 5.11 7.74
C MET A 63 9.56 6.40 7.63
N ASP A 64 10.81 6.29 7.20
CA ASP A 64 11.75 7.39 7.03
C ASP A 64 12.50 7.10 5.71
N PHE A 65 12.20 7.88 4.66
CA PHE A 65 12.58 7.53 3.30
C PHE A 65 12.71 8.77 2.40
N ASP A 66 13.48 8.59 1.32
CA ASP A 66 13.53 9.53 0.21
C ASP A 66 12.58 9.08 -0.91
N LEU A 67 11.87 10.02 -1.52
CA LEU A 67 10.94 9.78 -2.61
C LEU A 67 11.67 9.21 -3.84
N GLY A 68 11.10 8.17 -4.43
CA GLY A 68 11.65 7.46 -5.59
C GLY A 68 12.83 6.55 -5.30
N VAL A 69 13.32 6.51 -4.06
CA VAL A 69 14.44 5.64 -3.64
C VAL A 69 13.90 4.37 -3.00
N GLN A 70 14.43 3.22 -3.41
CA GLN A 70 14.08 1.93 -2.82
C GLN A 70 14.81 1.73 -1.48
N PHE A 71 14.10 1.24 -0.47
CA PHE A 71 14.65 0.91 0.84
C PHE A 71 14.10 -0.41 1.38
N GLU A 72 14.83 -1.03 2.32
CA GLU A 72 14.34 -2.20 3.04
C GLU A 72 13.40 -1.74 4.16
N GLU A 73 12.14 -2.18 4.09
CA GLU A 73 11.10 -1.91 5.07
C GLU A 73 10.91 -3.12 5.98
N ASP A 74 11.18 -2.97 7.27
CA ASP A 74 10.91 -4.01 8.27
C ASP A 74 9.44 -3.96 8.74
N LEU A 75 8.65 -4.91 8.24
CA LEU A 75 7.26 -5.13 8.61
C LEU A 75 7.12 -6.30 9.59
N GLY A 76 8.22 -6.73 10.21
CA GLY A 76 8.25 -7.72 11.29
C GLY A 76 7.20 -7.47 12.37
N PRO A 77 7.07 -6.23 12.90
CA PRO A 77 6.05 -5.88 13.88
C PRO A 77 4.60 -5.93 13.37
N VAL A 78 4.39 -5.89 12.05
CA VAL A 78 3.07 -5.86 11.41
C VAL A 78 2.65 -7.27 11.01
N ASP A 79 3.46 -7.95 10.20
CA ASP A 79 3.15 -9.25 9.62
C ASP A 79 4.36 -10.20 9.51
N GLY A 80 5.48 -9.91 10.18
CA GLY A 80 6.63 -10.81 10.23
C GLY A 80 7.55 -10.78 9.00
N ARG A 81 7.38 -9.80 8.10
CA ARG A 81 8.03 -9.77 6.78
C ARG A 81 8.94 -8.57 6.59
N LYS A 82 9.79 -8.65 5.57
CA LYS A 82 10.52 -7.51 5.00
C LYS A 82 10.08 -7.27 3.56
N CYS A 83 10.09 -6.01 3.13
CA CYS A 83 9.79 -5.63 1.75
C CYS A 83 10.89 -4.71 1.21
N GLN A 84 11.09 -4.75 -0.11
CA GLN A 84 11.79 -3.69 -0.85
C GLN A 84 10.75 -2.67 -1.27
N THR A 85 10.79 -1.51 -0.65
CA THR A 85 9.70 -0.54 -0.70
C THR A 85 10.15 0.72 -1.41
N THR A 86 9.27 1.26 -2.26
CA THR A 86 9.50 2.52 -2.96
C THR A 86 8.24 3.36 -2.85
N VAL A 87 8.42 4.63 -2.49
CA VAL A 87 7.32 5.61 -2.37
C VAL A 87 7.57 6.73 -3.35
N SER A 88 6.57 7.10 -4.15
CA SER A 88 6.69 8.16 -5.17
C SER A 88 5.35 8.87 -5.37
N TRP A 89 5.39 10.02 -6.05
CA TRP A 89 4.20 10.75 -6.44
C TRP A 89 3.65 10.25 -7.78
N GLU A 90 2.35 9.98 -7.84
CA GLU A 90 1.56 9.83 -9.07
C GLU A 90 0.47 10.92 -9.08
N GLY A 91 0.73 12.03 -9.77
CA GLY A 91 -0.16 13.19 -9.71
C GLY A 91 -0.18 13.81 -8.32
N ASP A 92 -1.36 13.82 -7.68
CA ASP A 92 -1.59 14.29 -6.31
C ASP A 92 -1.62 13.16 -5.27
N GLN A 93 -1.32 11.93 -5.69
CA GLN A 93 -1.33 10.75 -4.82
C GLN A 93 0.09 10.31 -4.49
N LEU A 94 0.35 10.06 -3.21
CA LEU A 94 1.56 9.40 -2.74
C LEU A 94 1.34 7.88 -2.82
N VAL A 95 2.12 7.21 -3.66
CA VAL A 95 1.98 5.79 -3.96
C VAL A 95 3.16 5.03 -3.40
N CYS A 96 2.89 3.92 -2.73
CA CYS A 96 3.88 3.01 -2.19
C CYS A 96 3.70 1.63 -2.80
N GLU A 97 4.80 1.07 -3.30
CA GLU A 97 4.90 -0.30 -3.78
C GLU A 97 5.81 -1.08 -2.82
N GLN A 98 5.29 -2.19 -2.29
CA GLN A 98 5.99 -3.04 -1.32
C GLN A 98 6.30 -4.39 -1.98
N LEU A 99 7.51 -4.56 -2.50
CA LEU A 99 7.93 -5.78 -3.19
C LEU A 99 8.43 -6.81 -2.16
N GLY A 100 7.79 -7.97 -2.14
CA GLY A 100 8.15 -9.06 -1.23
C GLY A 100 7.32 -10.32 -1.47
N GLU A 101 7.11 -11.11 -0.42
CA GLU A 101 6.34 -12.36 -0.47
C GLU A 101 4.90 -12.15 -0.98
N LYS A 102 4.26 -11.06 -0.57
CA LYS A 102 2.87 -10.73 -0.94
C LYS A 102 2.84 -9.89 -2.20
N ARG A 103 2.27 -10.46 -3.26
CA ARG A 103 2.03 -9.77 -4.53
C ARG A 103 1.03 -8.62 -4.35
N ASN A 104 1.13 -7.60 -5.22
CA ASN A 104 0.26 -6.44 -5.25
C ASN A 104 0.17 -5.69 -3.90
N ARG A 105 1.20 -5.79 -3.05
CA ARG A 105 1.21 -5.11 -1.76
C ARG A 105 1.66 -3.67 -1.94
N GLY A 106 0.97 -2.74 -1.30
CA GLY A 106 1.28 -1.32 -1.37
C GLY A 106 0.18 -0.47 -0.79
N TRP A 107 0.30 0.84 -0.93
CA TRP A 107 -0.74 1.78 -0.49
C TRP A 107 -0.74 3.07 -1.29
N ARG A 108 -1.84 3.82 -1.18
CA ARG A 108 -1.99 5.16 -1.76
C ARG A 108 -2.52 6.13 -0.70
N HIS A 109 -1.89 7.29 -0.62
CA HIS A 109 -2.27 8.41 0.22
C HIS A 109 -2.64 9.62 -0.64
N TRP A 110 -3.70 10.33 -0.30
CA TRP A 110 -4.04 11.62 -0.91
C TRP A 110 -4.82 12.50 0.06
N LEU A 111 -4.91 13.79 -0.26
CA LEU A 111 -5.67 14.78 0.52
C LEU A 111 -6.94 15.19 -0.22
N GLU A 112 -8.03 15.29 0.53
CA GLU A 112 -9.26 15.99 0.13
C GLU A 112 -9.56 17.04 1.22
N GLY A 113 -9.17 18.30 0.97
CA GLY A 113 -9.14 19.33 2.01
C GLY A 113 -8.22 18.93 3.17
N ASP A 114 -8.78 18.82 4.37
CA ASP A 114 -8.06 18.37 5.57
C ASP A 114 -8.20 16.87 5.86
N GLN A 115 -8.83 16.11 4.96
CA GLN A 115 -8.95 14.65 5.10
C GLN A 115 -7.77 13.97 4.40
N LEU A 116 -7.02 13.17 5.16
CA LEU A 116 -6.00 12.28 4.65
C LEU A 116 -6.61 10.91 4.40
N HIS A 117 -6.69 10.52 3.14
CA HIS A 117 -7.18 9.23 2.71
C HIS A 117 -6.01 8.25 2.59
N LEU A 118 -6.27 6.99 2.92
CA LEU A 118 -5.32 5.89 2.77
C LEU A 118 -6.04 4.65 2.25
N VAL A 119 -5.59 4.13 1.11
CA VAL A 119 -5.98 2.83 0.59
C VAL A 119 -4.79 1.89 0.66
N ARG A 120 -4.91 0.81 1.42
CA ARG A 120 -3.95 -0.29 1.46
C ARG A 120 -4.39 -1.37 0.49
N ARG A 121 -3.46 -1.87 -0.32
CA ARG A 121 -3.66 -2.93 -1.29
C ARG A 121 -2.85 -4.15 -0.88
N GLY A 122 -3.52 -5.29 -0.87
CA GLY A 122 -2.91 -6.61 -0.73
C GLY A 122 -3.22 -7.47 -1.95
N PRO A 123 -2.93 -8.79 -1.89
CA PRO A 123 -3.05 -9.68 -3.05
C PRO A 123 -4.41 -9.65 -3.74
N VAL A 124 -5.50 -9.66 -2.96
CA VAL A 124 -6.89 -9.74 -3.44
C VAL A 124 -7.86 -8.84 -2.64
N GLN A 125 -7.34 -7.99 -1.76
CA GLN A 125 -8.14 -7.17 -0.84
C GLN A 125 -7.62 -5.73 -0.79
N LEU A 126 -8.55 -4.80 -0.60
CA LEU A 126 -8.28 -3.39 -0.33
C LEU A 126 -8.84 -3.02 1.05
N ALA A 127 -8.11 -2.24 1.84
CA ALA A 127 -8.62 -1.63 3.06
C ALA A 127 -8.46 -0.11 2.99
N LYS A 128 -9.46 0.61 3.48
CA LYS A 128 -9.45 2.07 3.48
C LYS A 128 -9.33 2.60 4.90
N SER A 129 -8.74 3.78 5.06
CA SER A 129 -8.85 4.58 6.27
C SER A 129 -8.84 6.05 5.94
N GLN A 130 -9.49 6.84 6.80
CA GLN A 130 -9.48 8.29 6.74
C GLN A 130 -8.99 8.84 8.08
N SER A 131 -8.23 9.94 8.00
CA SER A 131 -7.79 10.70 9.15
C SER A 131 -8.01 12.19 8.90
N GLN A 132 -8.35 12.94 9.93
CA GLN A 132 -8.62 14.38 9.87
C GLN A 132 -7.37 15.14 10.32
N ARG A 133 -6.89 16.09 9.53
CA ARG A 133 -5.81 16.99 9.94
C ARG A 133 -6.26 17.78 11.16
N VAL A 134 -5.41 17.81 12.18
CA VAL A 134 -5.61 18.63 13.37
C VAL A 134 -5.07 20.01 13.04
N GLY A 135 -5.96 21.00 12.94
CA GLY A 135 -5.56 22.37 12.67
C GLY A 135 -4.68 22.92 13.78
N GLY A 136 -3.48 23.41 13.44
CA GLY A 136 -2.89 24.51 14.20
C GLY A 136 -3.82 25.71 14.02
N GLY A 137 -4.35 26.26 15.11
CA GLY A 137 -5.40 27.27 15.06
C GLY A 137 -5.11 28.37 14.01
N GLY A 138 -6.00 28.49 13.02
CA GLY A 138 -5.86 29.49 11.97
C GLY A 138 -6.91 29.37 10.86
N GLY A 139 -8.05 30.02 11.05
CA GLY A 139 -8.87 30.55 9.94
C GLY A 139 -10.01 29.67 9.42
N HIS A 140 -11.23 30.09 9.70
CA HIS A 140 -12.43 29.67 8.98
C HIS A 140 -12.28 29.85 7.46
N SER A 141 -12.74 28.87 6.68
CA SER A 141 -13.53 29.18 5.49
C SER A 141 -14.68 28.18 5.36
N VAL A 142 -15.88 28.73 5.36
CA VAL A 142 -17.16 28.04 5.12
C VAL A 142 -17.47 28.18 3.63
N GLY A 143 -17.95 27.10 3.02
CA GLY A 143 -18.58 27.10 1.69
C GLY A 143 -18.08 25.92 0.84
N ALA A 144 -18.91 25.13 0.17
CA ALA A 144 -20.34 25.16 -0.05
C ALA A 144 -20.79 23.72 -0.36
N HIS A 145 -22.07 23.43 -0.12
CA HIS A 145 -22.74 22.23 -0.62
C HIS A 145 -22.55 22.12 -2.14
N GLY A 146 -21.85 21.08 -2.57
CA GLY A 146 -21.76 20.62 -3.94
C GLY A 146 -22.08 19.14 -3.96
N SER A 147 -23.14 18.78 -4.66
CA SER A 147 -23.66 17.43 -4.87
C SER A 147 -22.58 16.42 -5.26
N GLU A 148 -22.61 15.27 -4.58
CA GLU A 148 -21.79 14.08 -4.77
C GLU A 148 -21.93 13.53 -6.21
N PRO A 149 -20.84 13.40 -6.99
CA PRO A 149 -20.83 12.50 -8.13
C PRO A 149 -20.36 11.12 -7.64
N ALA A 150 -21.25 10.13 -7.74
CA ALA A 150 -20.88 8.73 -7.60
C ALA A 150 -19.80 8.37 -8.64
N LEU A 151 -18.55 8.20 -8.19
CA LEU A 151 -17.46 7.74 -9.06
C LEU A 151 -17.58 6.23 -9.26
N GLN A 152 -18.12 5.84 -10.41
CA GLN A 152 -17.92 4.50 -10.98
C GLN A 152 -16.47 4.39 -11.48
N PHE A 153 -15.72 3.44 -10.93
CA PHE A 153 -14.41 3.07 -11.47
C PHE A 153 -14.57 2.04 -12.60
N PRO A 154 -13.85 2.19 -13.73
CA PRO A 154 -13.93 1.23 -14.83
C PRO A 154 -13.30 -0.11 -14.45
N SER A 155 -14.06 -1.18 -14.64
CA SER A 155 -13.64 -2.56 -14.44
C SER A 155 -12.81 -3.08 -15.62
N THR A 156 -11.60 -2.55 -15.84
CA THR A 156 -10.64 -3.18 -16.77
C THR A 156 -9.21 -2.82 -16.41
N PHE A 157 -8.59 -3.62 -15.55
CA PHE A 157 -7.13 -3.73 -15.53
C PHE A 157 -6.74 -4.72 -16.63
N SER A 158 -6.51 -4.21 -17.84
CA SER A 158 -5.96 -5.01 -18.93
C SER A 158 -4.48 -5.21 -18.64
N GLN A 159 -4.06 -6.47 -18.55
CA GLN A 159 -2.66 -6.84 -18.42
C GLN A 159 -1.89 -6.35 -19.65
N THR A 160 -1.01 -5.38 -19.48
CA THR A 160 0.04 -5.11 -20.47
C THR A 160 1.32 -5.79 -20.00
N SER A 161 1.64 -6.88 -20.68
CA SER A 161 2.89 -7.62 -20.60
C SER A 161 4.10 -6.73 -20.89
N SER A 162 5.14 -6.83 -20.06
CA SER A 162 6.46 -6.24 -20.27
C SER A 162 7.11 -6.65 -21.61
N PRO A 163 7.94 -5.80 -22.23
CA PRO A 163 8.70 -6.19 -23.41
C PRO A 163 9.89 -7.08 -23.07
N ALA A 164 10.09 -8.06 -23.94
CA ALA A 164 11.03 -9.17 -23.85
C ALA A 164 12.52 -8.75 -23.85
N LEU A 165 13.29 -9.41 -23.00
CA LEU A 165 14.74 -9.53 -23.11
C LEU A 165 15.11 -10.27 -24.40
N ARG A 166 15.95 -9.61 -25.20
CA ARG A 166 16.48 -10.03 -26.49
C ARG A 166 17.60 -11.06 -26.27
N GLY A 167 17.50 -12.24 -26.89
CA GLY A 167 18.67 -13.09 -27.17
C GLY A 167 18.48 -14.61 -26.99
N GLN A 168 17.92 -15.29 -27.99
CA GLN A 168 18.25 -16.69 -28.30
C GLN A 168 18.15 -16.92 -29.84
N PRO A 169 19.09 -17.67 -30.46
CA PRO A 169 19.00 -18.07 -31.87
C PRO A 169 18.13 -19.34 -32.06
N PRO A 170 17.66 -19.63 -33.30
CA PRO A 170 16.44 -20.41 -33.50
C PRO A 170 16.61 -21.94 -33.53
N LEU A 171 15.48 -22.54 -33.17
CA LEU A 171 15.03 -23.94 -33.21
C LEU A 171 15.60 -24.85 -34.30
N HIS A 172 15.97 -26.06 -33.89
CA HIS A 172 15.78 -27.26 -34.71
C HIS A 172 14.89 -28.28 -34.00
N THR A 173 13.85 -28.64 -34.73
CA THR A 173 12.80 -29.64 -34.57
C THR A 173 13.31 -30.99 -34.06
N ASN A 174 12.58 -31.63 -33.12
CA ASN A 174 12.07 -32.99 -33.35
C ASN A 174 11.09 -33.48 -32.27
N ILE A 175 9.96 -33.95 -32.79
CA ILE A 175 8.86 -34.66 -32.15
C ILE A 175 9.27 -36.12 -31.90
N ARG A 176 9.17 -36.64 -30.66
CA ARG A 176 8.75 -38.02 -30.35
C ARG A 176 8.64 -38.22 -28.83
N LEU A 177 7.46 -38.34 -28.24
CA LEU A 177 6.76 -39.61 -27.99
C LEU A 177 7.62 -40.65 -27.21
N GLN A 178 7.25 -40.86 -25.94
CA GLN A 178 7.00 -42.14 -25.26
C GLN A 178 7.69 -42.37 -23.91
N ARG A 179 6.81 -42.61 -22.93
CA ARG A 179 6.78 -43.72 -21.96
C ARG A 179 7.77 -43.72 -20.79
N LEU A 180 7.14 -43.70 -19.60
CA LEU A 180 7.28 -44.68 -18.51
C LEU A 180 8.67 -45.32 -18.31
N LYS A 181 9.24 -45.10 -17.12
CA LYS A 181 9.32 -46.15 -16.10
C LYS A 181 9.75 -45.60 -14.74
N VAL A 182 8.80 -45.70 -13.81
CA VAL A 182 9.04 -45.93 -12.38
C VAL A 182 9.95 -47.15 -12.24
N LYS A 183 10.98 -47.08 -11.39
CA LYS A 183 11.45 -48.28 -10.67
C LYS A 183 12.00 -47.92 -9.29
N LEU A 184 11.27 -48.43 -8.30
CA LEU A 184 11.68 -48.63 -6.91
C LEU A 184 12.74 -49.75 -6.79
N LYS A 185 13.52 -49.64 -5.71
CA LYS A 185 14.22 -50.69 -4.93
C LYS A 185 15.39 -51.45 -5.60
N SER A 186 16.59 -51.13 -5.12
CA SER A 186 17.46 -52.02 -4.34
C SER A 186 18.25 -51.18 -3.35
#